data_AF-A0A0J7JSW7-F1
#
_entry.id   AF-A0A0J7JSW7-F1
#
_cell.length_a   1.000
_cell.length_b   1.000
_cell.length_c   1.000
_cell.angle_alpha   90.00
_cell.angle_beta   90.00
_cell.angle_gamma   90.00
#
_symmetry.space_group_name_H-M   'P 1'
#
loop_
_entity.id
_entity.type
_entity.pdbx_description
1 polymer ?
#
loop_
_entity_poly.entity_id
_entity_poly.type
_entity_poly.pdbx_seq_one_letter_code
_entity_poly.pdbx_strand_id
1 'polypeptide(L)'
;MLMMMDTLDKMNKLLEPKYRLSGKGMYVQKDNPKLLVIEDLAPLGFRMASRQDGLDLSHCILAIRGLARFHATSVAVCEKVIYHKSMVTFDCDD
;
A
#
# COMPACT_ATOMS: atom_id res chain seq x y z
N MET A 1 -5.51 12.73 2.72
CA MET A 1 -5.07 11.32 2.63
C MET A 1 -3.60 11.28 2.27
N LEU A 2 -2.74 10.85 3.19
CA LEU A 2 -1.32 10.61 2.93
C LEU A 2 -1.18 9.16 2.44
N MET A 3 -0.75 8.96 1.20
CA MET A 3 -0.66 7.63 0.57
C MET A 3 0.07 6.60 1.46
N MET A 4 1.17 7.02 2.09
CA MET A 4 2.04 6.14 2.88
C MET A 4 1.47 5.73 4.25
N MET A 5 0.55 6.51 4.82
CA MET A 5 -0.02 6.26 6.15
C MET A 5 -1.46 5.74 6.07
N ASP A 6 -2.28 6.33 5.20
CA ASP A 6 -3.71 6.02 5.14
C ASP A 6 -4.03 4.98 4.07
N THR A 7 -3.55 5.19 2.85
CA THR A 7 -3.95 4.39 1.69
C THR A 7 -3.32 3.01 1.74
N LEU A 8 -2.01 2.93 1.98
CA LEU A 8 -1.32 1.65 2.12
C LEU A 8 -1.82 0.83 3.31
N ASP A 9 -2.19 1.47 4.42
CA ASP A 9 -2.77 0.77 5.57
C ASP A 9 -4.12 0.11 5.20
N LYS A 10 -5.00 0.86 4.52
CA LYS A 10 -6.25 0.30 3.98
C LYS A 10 -6.00 -0.85 3.00
N MET A 11 -5.01 -0.71 2.12
CA MET A 11 -4.65 -1.75 1.15
C MET A 11 -4.14 -3.02 1.84
N ASN A 12 -3.29 -2.90 2.87
CA ASN A 12 -2.81 -4.06 3.65
C ASN A 12 -3.97 -4.76 4.38
N LYS A 13 -4.87 -3.99 5.03
CA LYS A 13 -6.05 -4.53 5.71
C LYS A 13 -6.98 -5.34 4.80
N LEU A 14 -7.07 -4.99 3.51
CA LEU A 14 -7.85 -5.76 2.53
C LEU A 14 -7.23 -7.12 2.17
N LEU A 15 -5.94 -7.30 2.42
CA LEU A 15 -5.17 -8.48 2.03
C LEU A 15 -4.82 -9.40 3.22
N GLU A 16 -4.92 -8.89 4.44
CA GLU A 16 -4.72 -9.65 5.66
C GLU A 16 -5.78 -10.77 5.82
N PRO A 17 -5.41 -11.91 6.44
CA PRO A 17 -4.09 -12.25 6.94
C PRO A 17 -3.16 -12.85 5.88
N LYS A 18 -3.68 -13.09 4.66
CA LYS A 18 -3.02 -13.95 3.66
C LYS A 18 -1.81 -13.30 3.00
N TYR A 19 -1.87 -11.99 2.75
CA TYR A 19 -0.78 -11.26 2.12
C TYR A 19 -0.48 -9.98 2.87
N ARG A 20 0.82 -9.65 2.92
CA ARG A 20 1.33 -8.36 3.37
C ARG A 20 1.94 -7.65 2.17
N LEU A 21 1.48 -6.42 1.91
CA LEU A 21 1.86 -5.66 0.73
C LEU A 21 3.08 -4.77 1.00
N SER A 22 3.13 -4.13 2.16
CA SER A 22 4.18 -3.19 2.55
C SER A 22 4.49 -3.26 4.04
N GLY A 23 5.56 -2.58 4.48
CA GLY A 23 5.71 -2.19 5.88
C GLY A 23 4.67 -1.14 6.28
N LYS A 24 4.47 -0.98 7.59
CA LYS A 24 3.63 0.08 8.14
C LYS A 24 4.30 1.44 8.00
N GLY A 25 3.55 2.45 7.53
CA GLY A 25 3.96 3.84 7.62
C GLY A 25 3.78 4.36 9.04
N MET A 26 4.82 4.99 9.60
CA MET A 26 4.79 5.49 10.98
C MET A 26 4.69 7.02 11.03
N TYR A 27 5.41 7.72 10.15
CA TYR A 27 5.43 9.18 10.12
C TYR A 27 5.81 9.72 8.72
N VAL A 28 5.21 10.84 8.33
CA VAL A 28 5.54 11.57 7.10
C VAL A 28 5.61 13.07 7.40
N GLN A 29 6.74 13.70 7.09
CA GLN A 29 6.93 15.14 7.07
C GLN A 29 7.11 15.62 5.63
N LYS A 30 6.26 16.54 5.19
CA LYS A 30 6.35 17.15 3.84
C LYS A 30 7.22 18.41 3.81
N ASP A 31 7.34 19.09 4.95
CA ASP A 31 8.14 20.31 5.10
C ASP A 31 9.63 19.99 5.13
N ASN A 32 10.48 21.00 4.94
CA ASN A 32 11.93 20.81 4.91
C ASN A 32 12.49 20.63 6.34
N PRO A 33 13.22 19.53 6.64
CA PRO A 33 13.58 18.42 5.76
C PRO A 33 12.45 17.40 5.56
N LYS A 34 12.28 16.91 4.33
CA LYS A 34 11.29 15.86 4.02
C LYS A 34 11.69 14.56 4.70
N LEU A 35 10.81 13.98 5.50
CA LEU A 35 11.07 12.76 6.27
C LEU A 35 9.98 11.73 6.03
N LEU A 36 10.39 10.46 5.98
CA LEU A 36 9.51 9.30 5.92
C LEU A 36 10.05 8.25 6.90
N VAL A 37 9.21 7.87 7.87
CA VAL A 37 9.52 6.80 8.82
C VAL A 37 8.57 5.64 8.56
N ILE A 38 9.16 4.46 8.33
CA ILE A 38 8.45 3.22 7.99
C ILE A 38 9.03 2.06 8.79
N GLU A 39 8.24 1.01 8.96
CA GLU A 39 8.65 -0.23 9.62
C GLU A 39 9.83 -0.89 8.93
N ASP A 40 10.82 -1.31 9.72
CA ASP A 40 11.93 -2.12 9.23
C ASP A 40 11.46 -3.56 8.95
N LEU A 41 11.63 -3.99 7.71
CA LEU A 41 11.28 -5.34 7.26
C LEU A 41 12.45 -6.33 7.40
N ALA A 42 13.66 -5.85 7.74
CA ALA A 42 14.81 -6.73 7.89
C ALA A 42 14.64 -7.80 8.99
N PRO A 43 14.03 -7.52 10.15
CA PRO A 43 13.71 -8.54 11.16
C PRO A 43 12.70 -9.59 10.68
N LEU A 44 11.88 -9.26 9.66
CA LEU A 44 10.93 -10.17 9.03
C LEU A 44 11.55 -11.00 7.88
N GLY A 45 12.87 -10.89 7.68
CA GLY A 45 13.61 -11.66 6.68
C GLY A 45 13.63 -11.04 5.27
N PHE A 46 13.05 -9.85 5.07
CA PHE A 46 13.13 -9.18 3.77
C PHE A 46 14.53 -8.65 3.51
N ARG A 47 15.00 -8.80 2.27
CA ARG A 47 16.32 -8.34 1.83
C ARG A 47 16.21 -7.69 0.46
N MET A 48 17.11 -6.73 0.21
CA MET A 48 17.25 -6.10 -1.10
C MET A 48 17.96 -7.06 -2.05
N ALA A 49 17.37 -7.33 -3.20
CA ALA A 49 18.04 -8.04 -4.28
C ALA A 49 19.16 -7.18 -4.88
N SER A 50 20.23 -7.82 -5.35
CA SER A 50 21.30 -7.16 -6.09
C SER A 50 20.78 -6.63 -7.42
N ARG A 51 20.96 -5.34 -7.68
CA ARG A 51 20.53 -4.71 -8.94
C ARG A 51 21.34 -5.19 -10.14
N GLN A 52 22.60 -5.57 -9.93
CA GLN A 52 23.51 -5.99 -11.00
C GLN A 52 23.20 -7.42 -11.46
N ASP A 53 22.78 -8.27 -10.54
CA ASP A 53 22.43 -9.67 -10.83
C ASP A 53 21.01 -9.80 -11.40
N GLY A 54 20.18 -8.78 -11.19
CA GLY A 54 18.78 -8.78 -11.62
C GLY A 54 17.91 -9.69 -10.75
N LEU A 55 16.72 -10.04 -11.27
CA LEU A 55 15.80 -10.97 -10.61
C LEU A 55 15.75 -12.26 -11.44
N ASP A 56 15.93 -13.40 -10.77
CA ASP A 56 15.58 -14.68 -11.39
C ASP A 56 14.06 -14.79 -11.65
N LEU A 57 13.65 -15.82 -12.38
CA LEU A 57 12.25 -16.02 -12.74
C LEU A 57 11.32 -16.12 -11.52
N SER A 58 11.76 -16.80 -10.46
CA SER A 58 10.95 -16.96 -9.24
C SER A 58 10.69 -15.62 -8.56
N HIS A 59 11.73 -14.79 -8.45
CA HIS A 59 11.61 -13.44 -7.90
C HIS A 59 10.81 -12.52 -8.83
N CYS A 60 10.92 -12.65 -10.15
CA CYS A 60 10.08 -11.93 -11.11
C CYS A 60 8.59 -12.26 -10.91
N ILE A 61 8.25 -13.55 -10.80
CA ILE A 61 6.86 -13.99 -10.56
C ILE A 61 6.35 -13.44 -9.22
N LEU A 62 7.18 -13.48 -8.18
CA LEU A 62 6.82 -12.92 -6.87
C LEU A 62 6.55 -11.41 -6.97
N ALA A 63 7.44 -10.66 -7.63
CA ALA A 63 7.31 -9.22 -7.83
C ALA A 63 6.05 -8.86 -8.63
N ILE A 64 5.80 -9.54 -9.74
CA ILE A 64 4.60 -9.31 -10.59
C ILE A 64 3.32 -9.60 -9.81
N ARG A 65 3.28 -10.69 -9.03
CA ARG A 65 2.13 -10.99 -8.15
C ARG A 65 1.94 -9.92 -7.07
N GLY A 66 3.02 -9.37 -6.53
CA GLY A 66 2.99 -8.25 -5.59
C GLY A 66 2.41 -7.00 -6.23
N LEU A 67 2.88 -6.64 -7.44
CA LEU A 67 2.36 -5.51 -8.21
C LEU A 67 0.89 -5.68 -8.59
N ALA A 68 0.46 -6.89 -8.97
CA ALA A 68 -0.93 -7.17 -9.27
C ALA A 68 -1.84 -6.93 -8.05
N ARG A 69 -1.42 -7.39 -6.85
CA ARG A 69 -2.13 -7.10 -5.60
C ARG A 69 -2.14 -5.62 -5.27
N PHE A 70 -1.01 -4.94 -5.43
CA PHE A 70 -0.91 -3.49 -5.22
C PHE A 70 -1.90 -2.73 -6.12
N HIS A 71 -1.90 -3.04 -7.41
CA HIS A 71 -2.80 -2.40 -8.38
C HIS A 71 -4.27 -2.66 -8.04
N ALA A 72 -4.67 -3.92 -7.88
CA ALA A 72 -6.06 -4.29 -7.60
C ALA A 72 -6.57 -3.69 -6.29
N THR A 73 -5.76 -3.66 -5.23
CA THR A 73 -6.17 -3.08 -3.94
C THR A 73 -6.24 -1.55 -3.98
N SER A 74 -5.39 -0.89 -4.76
CA SER A 74 -5.48 0.56 -4.96
C SER A 74 -6.82 0.94 -5.59
N VAL A 75 -7.23 0.22 -6.65
CA VAL A 75 -8.54 0.39 -7.30
C VAL A 75 -9.67 0.12 -6.31
N ALA A 76 -9.63 -1.01 -5.59
CA ALA A 76 -10.68 -1.37 -4.64
C ALA A 76 -10.83 -0.35 -3.49
N VAL A 77 -9.74 0.26 -3.01
CA VAL A 77 -9.80 1.34 -2.01
C VAL A 77 -10.41 2.60 -2.62
N CYS A 78 -10.05 2.94 -3.87
CA CYS A 78 -10.61 4.10 -4.56
C CYS A 78 -12.13 3.95 -4.78
N GLU A 79 -12.57 2.81 -5.30
CA GLU A 79 -13.99 2.53 -5.56
C GLU A 79 -14.84 2.53 -4.29
N LYS A 80 -14.37 1.88 -3.20
CA LYS A 80 -15.07 1.91 -1.91
C LYS A 80 -15.25 3.33 -1.36
N VAL A 81 -14.27 4.21 -1.58
CA VAL A 81 -14.37 5.62 -1.20
C VAL A 81 -15.43 6.34 -2.04
N ILE A 82 -15.57 6.01 -3.32
CA ILE A 82 -16.58 6.60 -4.22
C ILE A 82 -18.00 6.16 -3.81
N TYR A 83 -18.23 4.87 -3.56
CA TYR A 83 -19.55 4.35 -3.16
C TYR A 83 -20.00 4.85 -1.78
N HIS A 84 -19.07 5.03 -0.84
CA HIS A 84 -19.40 5.63 0.46
C HIS A 84 -19.69 7.14 0.33
N LYS A 85 -18.96 7.86 -0.52
CA LYS A 85 -19.19 9.29 -0.75
C LYS A 85 -20.52 9.57 -1.45
N SER A 86 -20.97 8.70 -2.37
CA SER A 86 -22.30 8.82 -2.98
C SER A 86 -23.44 8.48 -2.02
N MET A 87 -23.23 7.63 -1.01
CA MET A 87 -24.26 7.36 0.01
C MET A 87 -24.39 8.48 1.05
N VAL A 88 -23.35 9.29 1.25
CA VAL A 88 -23.38 10.45 2.19
C VAL A 88 -23.93 11.72 1.53
N THR A 89 -24.39 11.67 0.28
CA THR A 89 -25.05 12.80 -0.41
C THR A 89 -26.53 12.55 -0.74
N PHE A 90 -27.17 11.59 -0.06
CA PHE A 90 -28.63 11.43 -0.08
C PHE A 90 -29.20 11.70 1.32
N ASP A 91 -28.78 12.80 1.94
CA ASP A 91 -29.59 13.43 2.98
C ASP A 91 -30.24 14.65 2.34
N CYS A 92 -31.57 14.65 2.40
CA CYS A 92 -32.48 15.58 1.76
C CYS A 92 -32.21 17.03 2.15
N ASP A 93 -32.21 17.92 1.16
CA ASP A 93 -32.65 19.30 1.35
C ASP A 93 -33.65 19.60 0.20
N ASP A 94 -34.93 19.64 0.57
CA ASP A 94 -35.97 20.43 -0.10
C ASP A 94 -35.72 21.92 0.15
#